data_AF-A0A359F139-F1
#
_entry.id   AF-A0A359F139-F1
#
_cell.length_a   1.000
_cell.length_b   1.000
_cell.length_c   1.000
_cell.angle_alpha   90.00
_cell.angle_beta   90.00
_cell.angle_gamma   90.00
#
_symmetry.space_group_name_H-M   'P 1'
#
loop_
_entity.id
_entity.type
_entity.pdbx_description
1 polymer ?
#
loop_
_entity_poly.entity_id
_entity_poly.type
_entity_poly.pdbx_seq_one_letter_code
_entity_poly.pdbx_strand_id
1 'polypeptide(L)'
;MTATPNESTPPSSEAPTSEATTVAQARLRTGTLAGIAAYSLWGLFPLYFHSLQPAGALEILGHRIIWSFILVSLVLALRRDWSWLPALRAQPRKLASVWLAGIMLSGNWLIYVWAVNANRVVDASLGYFINPIITVAVGVLLFHEEVRPLQRVAVGLGAGAVLVLSIGYGEVPWIALSLA
;
A
#
# COMPACT_ATOMS: atom_id res chain seq x y z
N MET A 1 -23.05 49.17 -45.11
CA MET A 1 -21.66 48.83 -44.72
C MET A 1 -21.40 49.51 -43.38
N THR A 2 -21.03 48.88 -42.28
CA THR A 2 -20.79 47.48 -41.90
C THR A 2 -20.64 47.56 -40.38
N ALA A 3 -21.61 47.06 -39.62
CA ALA A 3 -21.42 46.76 -38.21
C ALA A 3 -21.11 45.26 -38.11
N THR A 4 -19.85 44.92 -37.85
CA THR A 4 -19.46 43.58 -37.41
C THR A 4 -19.06 43.67 -35.94
N PRO A 5 -19.78 43.01 -35.02
CA PRO A 5 -19.26 42.73 -33.70
C PRO A 5 -18.43 41.45 -33.73
N ASN A 6 -17.59 41.29 -32.71
CA ASN A 6 -17.04 40.03 -32.20
C ASN A 6 -15.61 39.66 -32.65
N GLU A 7 -14.61 40.15 -31.90
CA GLU A 7 -13.40 39.38 -31.63
C GLU A 7 -13.46 38.94 -30.17
N SER A 8 -13.86 37.69 -29.96
CA SER A 8 -13.69 36.98 -28.70
C SER A 8 -12.22 36.56 -28.59
N THR A 9 -11.40 37.40 -27.96
CA THR A 9 -10.05 37.04 -27.53
C THR A 9 -10.13 35.82 -26.60
N PRO A 10 -9.41 34.70 -26.88
CA PRO A 10 -9.38 33.58 -25.94
C PRO A 10 -8.70 34.03 -24.64
N PRO A 11 -9.14 33.57 -23.47
CA PRO A 11 -8.50 33.95 -22.22
C PRO A 11 -7.04 33.48 -22.25
N SER A 12 -6.13 34.42 -22.11
CA SER A 12 -4.70 34.17 -21.92
C SER A 12 -4.52 33.19 -20.77
N SER A 13 -3.85 32.06 -21.06
CA SER A 13 -3.42 31.07 -20.07
C SER A 13 -2.51 31.74 -19.03
N GLU A 14 -3.08 32.20 -17.92
CA GLU A 14 -2.33 32.72 -16.78
C GLU A 14 -1.44 31.59 -16.22
N ALA A 15 -0.13 31.82 -16.24
CA ALA A 15 0.84 30.93 -15.60
C ALA A 15 0.52 30.80 -14.10
N PRO A 16 0.68 29.61 -13.49
CA PRO A 16 0.40 29.42 -12.07
C PRO A 16 1.15 30.45 -11.23
N THR A 17 0.42 31.18 -10.38
CA THR A 17 0.98 32.20 -9.50
C THR A 17 2.10 31.61 -8.64
N SER A 18 3.21 32.35 -8.46
CA SER A 18 4.40 31.91 -7.73
C SER A 18 4.10 31.33 -6.34
N GLU A 19 3.04 31.80 -5.70
CA GLU A 19 2.54 31.28 -4.43
C GLU A 19 1.99 29.84 -4.54
N ALA A 20 1.22 29.54 -5.59
CA ALA A 20 0.67 28.19 -5.82
C ALA A 20 1.79 27.16 -6.04
N THR A 21 2.83 27.53 -6.81
CA THR A 21 4.01 26.69 -7.02
C THR A 21 4.79 26.47 -5.71
N THR A 22 4.91 27.50 -4.86
CA THR A 22 5.62 27.41 -3.58
C THR A 22 4.89 26.50 -2.58
N VAL A 23 3.56 26.64 -2.46
CA VAL A 23 2.72 25.77 -1.60
C VAL A 23 2.75 24.32 -2.09
N ALA A 24 2.69 24.09 -3.41
CA ALA A 24 2.80 22.75 -3.98
C ALA A 24 4.15 22.11 -3.67
N GLN A 25 5.26 22.85 -3.84
CA GLN A 25 6.60 22.37 -3.49
C GLN A 25 6.76 22.08 -1.99
N ALA A 26 6.19 22.92 -1.12
CA ALA A 26 6.20 22.67 0.32
C ALA A 26 5.44 21.38 0.68
N ARG A 27 4.26 21.14 0.08
CA ARG A 27 3.50 19.90 0.25
C ARG A 27 4.26 18.67 -0.26
N LEU A 28 4.94 18.78 -1.40
CA LEU A 28 5.79 17.74 -1.97
C LEU A 28 6.95 17.39 -1.02
N ARG A 29 7.64 18.40 -0.47
CA ARG A 29 8.72 18.20 0.51
C ARG A 29 8.22 17.49 1.77
N THR A 30 7.11 17.97 2.35
CA THR A 30 6.51 17.35 3.53
C THR A 30 6.07 15.91 3.25
N GLY A 31 5.43 15.66 2.10
CA GLY A 31 5.03 14.32 1.69
C GLY A 31 6.22 13.37 1.49
N THR A 32 7.31 13.87 0.91
CA THR A 32 8.54 13.08 0.72
C THR A 32 9.17 12.71 2.07
N LEU A 33 9.27 13.66 2.99
CA LEU A 33 9.79 13.41 4.34
C LEU A 33 8.90 12.43 5.11
N ALA A 34 7.58 12.58 5.02
CA ALA A 34 6.64 11.65 5.63
C ALA A 34 6.78 10.23 5.06
N GLY A 35 6.97 10.11 3.74
CA GLY A 35 7.26 8.82 3.08
C GLY A 35 8.54 8.18 3.58
N ILE A 36 9.64 8.94 3.64
CA ILE A 36 10.94 8.45 4.16
C ILE A 36 10.78 7.96 5.60
N ALA A 37 10.12 8.75 6.46
CA ALA A 37 9.89 8.37 7.85
C ALA A 37 9.04 7.11 7.97
N ALA A 38 7.96 7.01 7.19
CA ALA A 38 7.05 5.86 7.19
C ALA A 38 7.77 4.58 6.73
N TYR A 39 8.52 4.62 5.63
CA TYR A 39 9.26 3.45 5.14
C TYR A 39 10.42 3.06 6.06
N SER A 40 11.09 4.04 6.65
CA SER A 40 12.15 3.78 7.63
C SER A 40 11.57 3.09 8.87
N LEU A 41 10.46 3.62 9.42
CA LEU A 41 9.78 3.01 10.56
C LEU A 41 9.29 1.60 10.24
N TRP A 42 8.75 1.41 9.03
CA TRP A 42 8.27 0.11 8.58
C TRP A 42 9.41 -0.91 8.46
N GLY A 43 10.57 -0.51 7.96
CA GLY A 43 11.78 -1.35 7.91
C GLY A 43 12.34 -1.75 9.28
N LEU A 44 12.02 -1.00 10.34
CA LEU A 44 12.39 -1.33 11.71
C LEU A 44 11.43 -2.32 12.40
N PHE A 45 10.24 -2.55 11.84
CA PHE A 45 9.24 -3.44 12.45
C PHE A 45 9.70 -4.89 12.65
N PRO A 46 10.46 -5.53 11.72
CA PRO A 46 11.00 -6.85 11.99
C PRO A 46 11.84 -6.92 13.26
N LEU A 47 12.68 -5.91 13.52
CA LEU A 47 13.47 -5.83 14.75
C LEU A 47 12.58 -5.67 15.98
N TYR A 48 11.57 -4.80 15.89
CA TYR A 48 10.62 -4.58 16.97
C TYR A 48 9.84 -5.87 17.31
N PHE A 49 9.28 -6.57 16.33
CA PHE A 49 8.54 -7.82 16.58
C PHE A 49 9.45 -8.93 17.12
N HIS A 50 10.69 -9.02 16.62
CA HIS A 50 11.66 -9.94 17.19
C HIS A 50 11.96 -9.63 18.67
N SER A 51 12.02 -8.34 19.05
CA SER A 51 12.24 -7.94 20.45
C SER A 51 11.06 -8.22 21.37
N LEU A 52 9.87 -8.52 20.84
CA LEU A 52 8.68 -8.84 21.62
C LEU A 52 8.60 -10.32 22.02
N GLN A 53 9.59 -11.15 21.69
CA GLN A 53 9.60 -12.54 22.17
C GLN A 53 9.50 -12.59 23.71
N PRO A 54 8.65 -13.48 24.28
CA PRO A 54 8.04 -14.65 23.64
C PRO A 54 6.63 -14.42 23.03
N ALA A 55 6.18 -13.17 22.85
CA ALA A 55 4.84 -12.89 22.32
C ALA A 55 4.62 -13.53 20.93
N GLY A 56 3.50 -14.23 20.78
CA GLY A 56 3.15 -14.93 19.55
C GLY A 56 2.67 -13.98 18.45
N ALA A 57 2.71 -14.42 17.19
CA ALA A 57 2.25 -13.60 16.05
C ALA A 57 0.77 -13.19 16.15
N LEU A 58 -0.09 -14.08 16.67
CA LEU A 58 -1.50 -13.79 16.93
C LEU A 58 -1.70 -12.76 18.04
N GLU A 59 -0.88 -12.80 19.09
CA GLU A 59 -0.95 -11.86 20.20
C GLU A 59 -0.54 -10.45 19.75
N ILE A 60 0.57 -10.35 19.02
CA ILE A 60 1.03 -9.09 18.40
C ILE A 60 -0.05 -8.53 17.46
N LEU A 61 -0.62 -9.37 16.59
CA LEU A 61 -1.68 -8.95 15.68
C LEU A 61 -2.95 -8.53 16.43
N GLY A 62 -3.35 -9.25 17.48
CA GLY A 62 -4.49 -8.93 18.32
C GLY A 62 -4.35 -7.56 18.97
N HIS A 63 -3.20 -7.28 19.60
CA HIS A 63 -2.91 -5.95 20.15
C HIS A 63 -2.93 -4.87 19.08
N ARG A 64 -2.37 -5.13 17.89
CA ARG A 64 -2.39 -4.19 16.77
C ARG A 64 -3.82 -3.86 16.33
N ILE A 65 -4.71 -4.84 16.23
CA ILE A 65 -6.12 -4.65 15.87
C ILE A 65 -6.85 -3.84 16.96
N ILE A 66 -6.69 -4.22 18.22
CA ILE A 66 -7.35 -3.54 19.36
C ILE A 66 -6.93 -2.07 19.43
N TRP A 67 -5.62 -1.79 19.40
CA TRP A 67 -5.12 -0.42 19.49
C TRP A 67 -5.49 0.43 18.27
N SER A 68 -5.48 -0.16 17.07
CA SER A 68 -5.95 0.52 15.86
C SER A 68 -7.43 0.85 15.95
N PHE A 69 -8.26 -0.10 16.43
CA PHE A 69 -9.68 0.11 16.63
C PHE A 69 -9.95 1.23 17.65
N ILE A 70 -9.26 1.22 18.79
CA ILE A 70 -9.39 2.27 19.82
C ILE A 70 -9.01 3.64 19.24
N LEU A 71 -7.85 3.73 18.59
CA LEU A 71 -7.36 5.00 18.03
C LEU A 71 -8.30 5.56 16.96
N VAL A 72 -8.71 4.72 16.01
CA VAL A 72 -9.63 5.13 14.93
C VAL A 72 -10.98 5.53 15.51
N SER A 73 -11.52 4.75 16.46
CA SER A 73 -12.79 5.08 17.12
C SER A 73 -12.73 6.41 17.88
N LEU A 74 -11.61 6.68 18.57
CA LEU A 74 -11.37 7.95 19.26
C LEU A 74 -11.34 9.12 18.26
N VAL A 75 -10.60 8.97 17.15
CA VAL A 75 -10.54 10.01 16.10
C VAL A 75 -11.92 10.28 15.51
N LEU A 76 -12.70 9.24 15.21
CA LEU A 76 -14.07 9.39 14.71
C LEU A 76 -15.00 10.04 15.74
N ALA A 77 -14.86 9.68 17.02
CA ALA A 77 -15.62 10.28 18.12
C ALA A 77 -15.34 11.79 18.21
N LEU A 78 -14.07 12.19 18.16
CA LEU A 78 -13.65 13.60 18.20
C LEU A 78 -14.12 14.38 16.97
N ARG A 79 -14.12 13.77 15.79
CA ARG A 79 -14.62 14.38 14.54
C ARG A 79 -16.15 14.35 14.42
N ARG A 80 -16.84 13.62 15.29
CA ARG A 80 -18.29 13.34 15.23
C ARG A 80 -18.74 12.75 13.88
N ASP A 81 -17.85 12.01 13.23
CA ASP A 81 -18.05 11.50 11.88
C ASP A 81 -18.60 10.07 11.90
N TRP A 82 -19.90 9.96 12.17
CA TRP A 82 -20.62 8.67 12.30
C TRP A 82 -21.74 8.51 11.27
N SER A 83 -21.99 9.51 10.44
CA SER A 83 -23.11 9.55 9.49
C SER A 83 -22.99 8.49 8.39
N TRP A 84 -21.79 8.01 8.09
CA TRP A 84 -21.52 6.95 7.12
C TRP A 84 -21.91 5.55 7.61
N LEU A 85 -21.96 5.33 8.93
CA LEU A 85 -22.13 3.99 9.51
C LEU A 85 -23.51 3.38 9.24
N PRO A 86 -24.64 4.11 9.40
CA PRO A 86 -25.96 3.60 9.01
C PRO A 86 -26.07 3.28 7.52
N ALA A 87 -25.51 4.14 6.67
CA ALA A 87 -25.53 3.95 5.22
C ALA A 87 -24.74 2.72 4.77
N LEU A 88 -23.64 2.39 5.45
CA LEU A 88 -22.87 1.17 5.21
C LEU A 88 -23.62 -0.09 5.69
N ARG A 89 -24.26 -0.03 6.87
CA ARG A 89 -25.06 -1.14 7.41
C ARG A 89 -26.25 -1.50 6.53
N ALA A 90 -26.83 -0.52 5.85
CA ALA A 90 -27.90 -0.74 4.87
C ALA A 90 -27.43 -1.46 3.58
N GLN A 91 -26.12 -1.65 3.39
CA GLN A 91 -25.53 -2.24 2.18
C GLN A 91 -24.75 -3.53 2.55
N PRO A 92 -25.45 -4.66 2.79
CA PRO A 92 -24.83 -5.89 3.30
C PRO A 92 -23.72 -6.43 2.40
N ARG A 93 -23.81 -6.24 1.09
CA ARG A 93 -22.75 -6.61 0.14
C ARG A 93 -21.46 -5.82 0.37
N LYS A 94 -21.55 -4.49 0.53
CA LYS A 94 -20.38 -3.65 0.81
C LYS A 94 -19.78 -3.98 2.17
N LEU A 95 -20.64 -4.19 3.17
CA LEU A 95 -20.20 -4.60 4.49
C LEU A 95 -19.44 -5.93 4.44
N ALA A 96 -19.95 -6.93 3.71
CA ALA A 96 -19.28 -8.20 3.50
C ALA A 96 -17.93 -8.03 2.76
N SER A 97 -17.86 -7.16 1.74
CA SER A 97 -16.60 -6.87 1.04
C SER A 97 -15.55 -6.24 1.96
N VAL A 98 -15.95 -5.28 2.81
CA VAL A 98 -15.04 -4.66 3.80
C VAL A 98 -14.59 -5.68 4.84
N TRP A 99 -15.48 -6.54 5.32
CA TRP A 99 -15.14 -7.63 6.22
C TRP A 99 -14.14 -8.61 5.61
N LEU A 100 -14.39 -9.05 4.37
CA LEU A 100 -13.49 -9.94 3.65
C LEU A 100 -12.12 -9.29 3.44
N ALA A 101 -12.08 -8.01 3.05
CA ALA A 101 -10.84 -7.26 2.92
C ALA A 101 -10.07 -7.18 4.26
N GLY A 102 -10.78 -6.99 5.38
CA GLY A 102 -10.20 -7.01 6.72
C GLY A 102 -9.60 -8.37 7.10
N ILE A 103 -10.28 -9.47 6.75
CA ILE A 103 -9.78 -10.84 6.98
C ILE A 103 -8.54 -11.11 6.13
N MET A 104 -8.58 -10.77 4.84
CA MET A 104 -7.43 -10.96 3.94
C MET A 104 -6.23 -10.14 4.41
N LEU A 105 -6.44 -8.87 4.79
CA LEU A 105 -5.40 -8.01 5.34
C LEU A 105 -4.83 -8.57 6.66
N SER A 106 -5.69 -9.12 7.52
CA SER A 106 -5.25 -9.73 8.79
C SER A 106 -4.45 -11.00 8.57
N GLY A 107 -4.88 -11.86 7.64
CA GLY A 107 -4.14 -13.07 7.26
C GLY A 107 -2.77 -12.73 6.67
N ASN A 108 -2.71 -11.76 5.77
CA ASN A 108 -1.45 -11.25 5.22
C ASN A 108 -0.50 -10.75 6.34
N TRP A 109 -1.03 -9.94 7.27
CA TRP A 109 -0.24 -9.47 8.41
C TRP A 109 0.22 -10.58 9.35
N LEU A 110 -0.62 -11.59 9.56
CA LEU A 110 -0.28 -12.73 10.40
C LEU A 110 0.91 -13.50 9.82
N ILE A 111 0.89 -13.77 8.51
CA ILE A 111 1.98 -14.44 7.80
C ILE A 111 3.27 -13.63 7.93
N TYR A 112 3.18 -12.29 7.80
CA TYR A 112 4.34 -11.42 7.95
C TYR A 112 4.95 -11.49 9.36
N VAL A 113 4.16 -11.29 10.42
CA VAL A 113 4.66 -11.33 11.80
C VAL A 113 5.17 -12.72 12.15
N TRP A 114 4.48 -13.77 11.68
CA TRP A 114 4.94 -15.15 11.85
C TRP A 114 6.29 -15.39 11.18
N ALA A 115 6.48 -14.94 9.94
CA ALA A 115 7.74 -15.08 9.22
C ALA A 115 8.89 -14.36 9.94
N VAL A 116 8.63 -13.17 10.50
CA VAL A 116 9.61 -12.46 11.32
C VAL A 116 9.97 -13.26 12.58
N ASN A 117 8.97 -13.75 13.32
CA ASN A 117 9.19 -14.52 14.54
C ASN A 117 9.86 -15.87 14.28
N ALA A 118 9.67 -16.45 13.09
CA ALA A 118 10.31 -17.69 12.64
C ALA A 118 11.72 -17.47 12.05
N ASN A 119 12.30 -16.27 12.17
CA ASN A 119 13.58 -15.88 11.58
C ASN A 119 13.65 -15.99 10.04
N ARG A 120 12.48 -15.97 9.36
CA ARG A 120 12.32 -15.96 7.90
C ARG A 120 12.08 -14.54 7.37
N VAL A 121 12.76 -13.55 7.95
CA VAL A 121 12.61 -12.11 7.57
C VAL A 121 13.03 -11.86 6.12
N VAL A 122 14.04 -12.60 5.64
CA VAL A 122 14.50 -12.52 4.25
C VAL A 122 13.37 -12.94 3.31
N ASP A 123 12.73 -14.09 3.54
CA ASP A 123 11.60 -14.61 2.76
C ASP A 123 10.42 -13.62 2.72
N ALA A 124 10.11 -12.99 3.86
CA ALA A 124 9.09 -11.95 3.92
C ALA A 124 9.45 -10.73 3.07
N SER A 125 10.70 -10.26 3.15
CA SER A 125 11.20 -9.11 2.38
C SER A 125 11.15 -9.38 0.88
N LEU A 126 11.45 -10.61 0.47
CA LEU A 126 11.32 -11.04 -0.93
C LEU A 126 9.87 -11.06 -1.40
N GLY A 127 8.93 -11.44 -0.55
CA GLY A 127 7.50 -11.31 -0.84
C GLY A 127 7.13 -9.90 -1.25
N TYR A 128 7.61 -8.90 -0.51
CA TYR A 128 7.39 -7.50 -0.86
C TYR A 128 8.09 -7.07 -2.15
N PHE A 129 9.24 -7.64 -2.50
CA PHE A 129 9.87 -7.43 -3.81
C PHE A 129 9.12 -8.09 -4.96
N ILE A 130 8.45 -9.22 -4.72
CA ILE A 130 7.66 -9.96 -5.70
C ILE A 130 6.30 -9.29 -5.96
N ASN A 131 5.73 -8.62 -4.95
CA ASN A 131 4.38 -8.04 -5.02
C ASN A 131 4.15 -7.13 -6.26
N PRO A 132 5.04 -6.18 -6.63
CA PRO A 132 4.89 -5.41 -7.86
C PRO A 132 4.86 -6.28 -9.13
N ILE A 133 5.62 -7.37 -9.16
CA ILE A 133 5.67 -8.31 -10.29
C ILE A 133 4.33 -9.03 -10.43
N ILE A 134 3.79 -9.54 -9.33
CA ILE A 134 2.47 -10.20 -9.31
C ILE A 134 1.38 -9.20 -9.66
N THR A 135 1.41 -7.99 -9.10
CA THR A 135 0.44 -6.93 -9.41
C THR A 135 0.46 -6.58 -10.90
N VAL A 136 1.65 -6.43 -11.51
CA VAL A 136 1.78 -6.21 -12.96
C VAL A 136 1.28 -7.41 -13.75
N ALA A 137 1.63 -8.63 -13.35
CA ALA A 137 1.18 -9.85 -14.03
C ALA A 137 -0.34 -10.00 -14.00
N VAL A 138 -0.98 -9.81 -12.83
CA VAL A 138 -2.43 -9.79 -12.68
C VAL A 138 -3.05 -8.67 -13.51
N GLY A 139 -2.44 -7.48 -13.51
CA GLY A 139 -2.89 -6.36 -14.33
C GLY A 139 -2.90 -6.68 -15.82
N VAL A 140 -1.83 -7.29 -16.33
CA VAL A 140 -1.71 -7.69 -17.73
C VAL A 140 -2.68 -8.83 -18.07
N LEU A 141 -2.87 -9.81 -17.17
CA LEU A 141 -3.78 -10.93 -17.40
C LEU A 141 -5.26 -10.52 -17.37
N LEU A 142 -5.64 -9.60 -16.48
CA LEU A 142 -7.03 -9.16 -16.35
C LEU A 142 -7.38 -8.02 -17.31
N PHE A 143 -6.50 -7.02 -17.45
CA PHE A 143 -6.75 -5.81 -18.24
C PHE A 143 -6.14 -5.84 -19.64
N HIS A 144 -5.36 -6.88 -19.99
CA HIS A 144 -4.71 -7.04 -21.30
C HIS A 144 -3.84 -5.84 -21.71
N GLU A 145 -3.27 -5.13 -20.74
CA GLU A 145 -2.44 -3.95 -20.99
C GLU A 145 -1.08 -4.30 -21.59
N GLU A 146 -0.62 -3.52 -22.57
CA GLU A 146 0.70 -3.68 -23.16
C GLU A 146 1.81 -3.20 -22.22
N VAL A 147 2.56 -4.15 -21.67
CA VAL A 147 3.69 -3.87 -20.78
C VAL A 147 4.83 -3.23 -21.55
N ARG A 148 5.31 -2.07 -21.09
CA ARG A 148 6.46 -1.37 -21.69
C ARG A 148 7.72 -2.26 -21.68
N PRO A 149 8.60 -2.17 -22.69
CA PRO A 149 9.79 -3.02 -22.78
C PRO A 149 10.68 -3.00 -21.52
N LEU A 150 10.91 -1.83 -20.91
CA LEU A 150 11.69 -1.70 -19.67
C LEU A 150 11.02 -2.40 -18.48
N GLN A 151 9.68 -2.40 -18.42
CA GLN A 151 8.93 -3.06 -17.36
C GLN A 151 9.00 -4.59 -17.51
N ARG A 152 9.07 -5.11 -18.74
CA ARG A 152 9.33 -6.54 -18.99
C ARG A 152 10.71 -6.97 -18.49
N VAL A 153 11.73 -6.13 -18.71
CA VAL A 153 13.08 -6.39 -18.18
C VAL A 153 13.07 -6.37 -16.65
N ALA A 154 12.40 -5.40 -16.02
CA ALA A 154 12.29 -5.32 -14.57
C ALA A 154 11.56 -6.55 -13.98
N VAL A 155 10.47 -6.99 -14.60
CA VAL A 155 9.75 -8.22 -14.25
C VAL A 155 10.65 -9.44 -14.38
N GLY A 156 11.41 -9.55 -15.48
CA GLY A 156 12.35 -10.64 -15.71
C GLY A 156 13.48 -10.70 -14.68
N LEU A 157 14.06 -9.55 -14.33
CA LEU A 157 15.07 -9.45 -13.27
C LEU A 157 14.50 -9.88 -11.91
N GLY A 158 13.30 -9.43 -11.59
CA GLY A 158 12.60 -9.83 -10.37
C GLY A 158 12.33 -11.33 -10.32
N ALA A 159 11.81 -11.93 -11.40
CA ALA A 159 11.62 -13.38 -11.50
C ALA A 159 12.95 -14.15 -11.35
N GLY A 160 14.04 -13.64 -11.94
CA GLY A 160 15.38 -14.20 -11.78
C GLY A 160 15.86 -14.18 -10.32
N ALA A 161 15.61 -13.09 -9.59
CA ALA A 161 15.93 -13.00 -8.16
C ALA A 161 15.17 -14.03 -7.33
N VAL A 162 13.88 -14.25 -7.61
CA VAL A 162 13.07 -15.30 -6.95
C VAL A 162 13.65 -16.69 -7.23
N LEU A 163 14.03 -16.96 -8.48
CA LEU A 163 14.60 -18.24 -8.91
C LEU A 163 15.93 -18.55 -8.22
N VAL A 164 16.88 -17.62 -8.28
CA VAL A 164 18.19 -17.77 -7.62
C VAL A 164 18.01 -18.09 -6.14
N LEU A 165 17.05 -17.42 -5.51
CA LEU A 165 16.83 -17.54 -4.09
C LEU A 165 16.06 -18.82 -3.71
N SER A 166 15.08 -19.23 -4.53
CA SER A 166 14.39 -20.52 -4.38
C SER A 166 15.37 -21.69 -4.49
N ILE A 167 16.31 -21.60 -5.45
CA ILE A 167 17.37 -22.59 -5.63
C ILE A 167 18.36 -22.54 -4.46
N GLY A 168 18.73 -21.34 -4.00
CA GLY A 168 19.68 -21.14 -2.90
C GLY A 168 19.17 -21.64 -1.55
N TYR A 169 17.89 -21.46 -1.24
CA TYR A 169 17.28 -21.96 0.00
C TYR A 169 16.74 -23.39 -0.10
N GLY A 170 16.62 -23.96 -1.30
CA GLY A 170 16.10 -25.31 -1.52
C GLY A 170 14.61 -25.47 -1.21
N GLU A 171 13.91 -24.38 -0.92
CA GLU A 171 12.48 -24.34 -0.59
C GLU A 171 11.78 -23.36 -1.53
N VAL A 172 10.55 -23.70 -1.94
CA VAL A 172 9.70 -22.76 -2.67
C VAL A 172 9.35 -21.60 -1.72
N PRO A 173 9.47 -20.32 -2.13
CA PRO A 173 9.27 -19.16 -1.26
C PRO A 173 7.77 -18.90 -1.05
N TRP A 174 7.09 -19.85 -0.41
CA TRP A 174 5.65 -19.85 -0.20
C TRP A 174 5.20 -18.67 0.66
N ILE A 175 6.03 -18.20 1.60
CA ILE A 175 5.79 -16.99 2.40
C ILE A 175 5.73 -15.78 1.46
N ALA A 176 6.71 -15.68 0.56
CA ALA A 176 6.80 -14.58 -0.38
C ALA A 176 5.59 -14.55 -1.33
N LEU A 177 5.17 -15.73 -1.81
CA LEU A 177 3.99 -15.89 -2.66
C LEU A 177 2.67 -15.63 -1.93
N SER A 178 2.58 -15.94 -0.64
CA SER A 178 1.35 -15.71 0.16
C SER A 178 1.20 -14.25 0.58
N LEU A 179 2.30 -13.49 0.62
CA LEU A 179 2.30 -12.06 0.97
C LEU A 179 2.04 -11.15 -0.24
N ALA A 180 2.29 -11.65 -1.45
CA ALA A 180 2.18 -10.92 -2.71
C ALA A 180 0.79 -11.05 -3.34
#